data_AF-A0A956CBW5-F1
#
_entry.id   AF-A0A956CBW5-F1
#
_cell.length_a   1.000
_cell.length_b   1.000
_cell.length_c   1.000
_cell.angle_alpha   90.00
_cell.angle_beta   90.00
_cell.angle_gamma   90.00
#
_symmetry.space_group_name_H-M   'P 1'
#
loop_
_entity.id
_entity.type
_entity.pdbx_description
1 polymer ?
#
loop_
_entity_poly.entity_id
_entity_poly.type
_entity_poly.pdbx_seq_one_letter_code
_entity_poly.pdbx_strand_id
1 'polypeptide(L)'
;MTSSTEGSAVSEHEVSDRFHVAAHEYGSLLRLRTPGTYAMDVAIALLVFFEAEFDAEVEDTGWKRGHGLSVAVPLRVHLQSLEVDLSTDGDEIVVQRVGGSKQGFEALCAQIFDHELCDGLPPWQG
;
A
#
# COMPACT_ATOMS: atom_id res chain seq x y z
N MET A 1 11.36 -50.76 0.88
CA MET A 1 10.05 -50.12 1.10
C MET A 1 10.36 -48.75 1.70
N THR A 2 10.61 -47.73 0.87
CA THR A 2 9.59 -46.76 0.37
C THR A 2 8.78 -46.18 1.50
N SER A 3 8.57 -44.89 1.69
CA SER A 3 9.04 -43.62 1.12
C SER A 3 8.40 -42.57 2.05
N SER A 4 8.79 -41.31 1.87
CA SER A 4 7.96 -40.12 2.11
C SER A 4 8.22 -39.39 3.44
N THR A 5 8.90 -38.23 3.45
CA THR A 5 8.37 -36.87 3.04
C THR A 5 7.65 -36.27 4.25
N GLU A 6 7.86 -35.07 4.78
CA GLU A 6 8.46 -33.78 4.42
C GLU A 6 8.68 -33.07 5.79
N GLY A 7 9.65 -32.18 6.03
CA GLY A 7 9.92 -31.02 5.19
C GLY A 7 8.98 -29.83 5.50
N SER A 8 8.58 -29.57 6.75
CA SER A 8 7.99 -28.26 7.09
C SER A 8 9.10 -27.29 7.49
N ALA A 9 9.82 -26.83 6.48
CA ALA A 9 10.33 -25.47 6.49
C ALA A 9 9.10 -24.57 6.65
N VAL A 10 9.00 -23.87 7.77
CA VAL A 10 8.13 -22.70 7.87
C VAL A 10 8.71 -21.71 6.87
N SER A 11 8.06 -21.63 5.72
CA SER A 11 8.43 -20.77 4.63
C SER A 11 8.47 -19.33 5.13
N GLU A 12 9.67 -18.73 5.12
CA GLU A 12 9.80 -17.33 4.70
C GLU A 12 8.87 -17.14 3.48
N HIS A 13 8.06 -16.07 3.46
CA HIS A 13 7.00 -15.72 2.48
C HIS A 13 5.53 -15.77 2.98
N GLU A 14 5.23 -15.32 4.20
CA GLU A 14 3.85 -14.96 4.60
C GLU A 14 3.58 -13.44 4.46
N VAL A 15 4.36 -12.76 3.60
CA VAL A 15 4.35 -11.30 3.45
C VAL A 15 3.33 -10.77 2.42
N SER A 16 2.68 -11.64 1.62
CA SER A 16 2.14 -11.21 0.30
C SER A 16 0.66 -11.48 0.02
N ASP A 17 -0.21 -11.61 1.02
CA ASP A 17 -1.64 -11.90 0.77
C ASP A 17 -2.55 -10.66 0.74
N ARG A 18 -2.01 -9.43 0.82
CA ARG A 18 -2.83 -8.20 0.94
C ARG A 18 -2.75 -7.24 -0.23
N PHE A 19 -1.63 -7.17 -0.94
CA PHE A 19 -1.55 -6.49 -2.24
C PHE A 19 -0.32 -6.96 -3.03
N HIS A 20 -0.33 -6.72 -4.34
CA HIS A 20 0.82 -6.89 -5.21
C HIS A 20 1.03 -5.65 -6.08
N VAL A 21 2.26 -5.45 -6.55
CA VAL A 21 2.56 -4.35 -7.48
C VAL A 21 1.95 -4.67 -8.85
N ALA A 22 0.93 -3.91 -9.24
CA ALA A 22 0.28 -4.02 -10.55
C ALA A 22 1.02 -3.19 -11.61
N ALA A 23 1.56 -2.03 -11.23
CA ALA A 23 2.44 -1.22 -12.08
C ALA A 23 3.36 -0.33 -11.22
N HIS A 24 4.57 -0.07 -11.71
CA HIS A 24 5.50 0.87 -11.10
C HIS A 24 6.25 1.61 -12.21
N GLU A 25 6.00 2.92 -12.32
CA GLU A 25 6.73 3.81 -13.22
C GLU A 25 7.72 4.63 -12.41
N TYR A 26 9.00 4.49 -12.76
CA TYR A 26 10.10 5.07 -12.03
C TYR A 26 9.93 6.59 -11.81
N GLY A 27 9.81 6.96 -10.53
CA GLY A 27 9.72 8.32 -10.04
C GLY A 27 8.39 9.00 -10.35
N SER A 28 7.34 8.27 -10.73
CA SER A 28 6.03 8.87 -11.08
C SER A 28 4.82 8.14 -10.52
N LEU A 29 4.81 6.81 -10.52
CA LEU A 29 3.60 6.06 -10.24
C LEU A 29 3.90 4.74 -9.55
N LEU A 30 3.16 4.43 -8.49
CA LEU A 30 3.05 3.10 -7.93
C LEU A 30 1.58 2.72 -7.93
N ARG A 31 1.27 1.54 -8.49
CA ARG A 31 -0.06 0.95 -8.49
C ARG A 31 -0.01 -0.39 -7.80
N LEU A 32 -0.81 -0.54 -6.77
CA LEU A 32 -0.95 -1.76 -5.99
C LEU A 32 -2.33 -2.35 -6.27
N ARG A 33 -2.44 -3.67 -6.43
CA ARG A 33 -3.71 -4.38 -6.49
C ARG A 33 -3.90 -5.20 -5.23
N THR A 34 -5.03 -5.01 -4.57
CA THR A 34 -5.48 -5.79 -3.42
C THR A 34 -6.35 -6.97 -3.87
N PRO A 35 -6.39 -8.10 -3.15
CA PRO A 35 -7.31 -9.18 -3.48
C PRO A 35 -8.73 -8.85 -3.01
N GLY A 36 -9.67 -8.63 -3.93
CA GLY A 36 -11.06 -8.28 -3.59
C GLY A 36 -11.28 -6.78 -3.40
N THR A 37 -12.33 -6.36 -2.68
CA THR A 37 -12.69 -4.94 -2.49
C THR A 37 -12.04 -4.29 -1.25
N TYR A 38 -10.75 -4.54 -0.99
CA TYR A 38 -10.06 -4.02 0.21
C TYR A 38 -9.10 -2.86 -0.08
N ALA A 39 -9.09 -2.31 -1.30
CA ALA A 39 -8.20 -1.20 -1.68
C ALA A 39 -8.25 -0.04 -0.69
N MET A 40 -9.44 0.31 -0.20
CA MET A 40 -9.62 1.40 0.76
C MET A 40 -9.03 1.10 2.14
N ASP A 41 -9.17 -0.12 2.65
CA ASP A 41 -8.60 -0.48 3.96
C ASP A 41 -7.07 -0.45 3.91
N VAL A 42 -6.48 -0.94 2.82
CA VAL A 42 -5.03 -0.89 2.58
C VAL A 42 -4.56 0.55 2.32
N ALA A 43 -5.34 1.37 1.61
CA ALA A 43 -5.03 2.78 1.41
C ALA A 43 -5.04 3.56 2.73
N ILE A 44 -5.97 3.26 3.65
CA ILE A 44 -5.98 3.84 4.99
C ILE A 44 -4.76 3.36 5.79
N ALA A 45 -4.36 2.09 5.68
CA ALA A 45 -3.14 1.60 6.32
C ALA A 45 -1.87 2.32 5.79
N LEU A 46 -1.81 2.60 4.48
CA LEU A 46 -0.75 3.41 3.89
C LEU A 46 -0.72 4.83 4.45
N LEU A 47 -1.87 5.47 4.65
CA LEU A 47 -1.93 6.80 5.28
C LEU A 47 -1.41 6.79 6.71
N VAL A 48 -1.81 5.80 7.52
CA VAL A 48 -1.30 5.65 8.89
C VAL A 48 0.21 5.43 8.90
N PHE A 49 0.73 4.63 7.97
CA PHE A 49 2.16 4.43 7.78
C PHE A 49 2.86 5.74 7.38
N PHE A 50 2.29 6.51 6.46
CA PHE A 50 2.83 7.80 6.06
C PHE A 50 2.89 8.80 7.23
N GLU A 51 1.84 8.90 8.03
CA GLU A 51 1.81 9.74 9.23
C GLU A 51 2.87 9.30 10.24
N ALA A 52 3.01 7.99 10.49
CA ALA A 52 3.93 7.45 11.48
C ALA A 52 5.41 7.59 11.09
N GLU A 53 5.76 7.27 9.84
CA GLU A 53 7.16 7.17 9.40
C GLU A 53 7.69 8.45 8.77
N PHE A 54 6.82 9.29 8.20
CA PHE A 54 7.22 10.46 7.42
C PHE A 54 6.68 11.78 7.95
N ASP A 55 5.94 11.77 9.08
CA ASP A 55 5.25 12.94 9.62
C ASP A 55 4.35 13.58 8.56
N ALA A 56 3.58 12.73 7.87
CA ALA A 56 2.77 13.14 6.74
C ALA A 56 1.65 14.11 7.13
N GLU A 57 1.48 15.17 6.36
CA GLU A 57 0.30 16.02 6.43
C GLU A 57 -0.71 15.57 5.37
N VAL A 58 -1.88 15.14 5.81
CA VAL A 58 -2.97 14.67 4.97
C VAL A 58 -4.06 15.74 4.95
N GLU A 59 -4.38 16.29 3.78
CA GLU A 59 -5.50 17.22 3.64
C GLU A 59 -6.81 16.45 3.88
N ASP A 60 -7.64 16.86 4.85
CA ASP A 60 -8.85 16.11 5.21
C ASP A 60 -9.86 16.10 4.05
N THR A 61 -9.89 14.99 3.32
CA THR A 61 -10.78 14.76 2.18
C THR A 61 -12.09 14.07 2.56
N GLY A 62 -12.27 13.69 3.82
CA GLY A 62 -13.45 12.94 4.28
C GLY A 62 -13.47 11.46 3.91
N TRP A 63 -12.30 10.83 3.67
CA TRP A 63 -12.18 9.37 3.51
C TRP A 63 -12.74 8.65 4.75
N LYS A 64 -13.74 7.81 4.56
CA LYS A 64 -14.31 6.95 5.62
C LYS A 64 -13.82 5.52 5.43
N ARG A 65 -13.54 4.80 6.52
CA ARG A 65 -13.28 3.35 6.49
C ARG A 65 -14.44 2.61 5.81
N GLY A 66 -14.15 1.67 4.93
CA GLY A 66 -15.16 0.90 4.19
C GLY A 66 -14.57 0.12 3.01
N HIS A 67 -15.32 -0.83 2.44
CA HIS A 67 -14.85 -1.71 1.38
C HIS A 67 -15.15 -1.15 -0.03
N GLY A 68 -14.18 -1.25 -0.95
CA GLY A 68 -14.40 -1.17 -2.40
C GLY A 68 -14.93 0.16 -2.94
N LEU A 69 -14.72 1.27 -2.22
CA LEU A 69 -15.10 2.58 -2.71
C LEU A 69 -14.04 3.10 -3.68
N SER A 70 -14.46 3.42 -4.91
CA SER A 70 -13.66 4.23 -5.82
C SER A 70 -13.67 5.66 -5.27
N VAL A 71 -12.47 6.18 -4.96
CA VAL A 71 -12.34 7.56 -4.53
C VAL A 71 -12.17 8.42 -5.78
N ALA A 72 -13.24 9.15 -6.13
CA ALA A 72 -13.25 9.99 -7.33
C ALA A 72 -12.26 11.17 -7.29
N VAL A 73 -11.83 11.59 -6.09
CA VAL A 73 -10.89 12.70 -5.88
C VAL A 73 -9.66 12.19 -5.13
N PRO A 74 -8.48 12.14 -5.76
CA PRO A 74 -7.25 11.72 -5.09
C PRO A 74 -6.96 12.58 -3.85
N LEU A 75 -6.45 11.92 -2.82
CA LEU A 75 -6.02 12.52 -1.57
C LEU A 75 -4.57 12.98 -1.70
N ARG A 76 -4.36 14.29 -1.56
CA ARG A 76 -3.01 14.87 -1.51
C ARG A 76 -2.38 14.56 -0.15
N VAL A 77 -1.20 13.96 -0.18
CA VAL A 77 -0.37 13.66 1.00
C VAL A 77 0.96 14.37 0.85
N HIS A 78 1.31 15.19 1.84
CA HIS A 78 2.57 15.90 1.92
C HIS A 78 3.54 15.14 2.84
N LEU A 79 4.67 14.70 2.28
CA LEU A 79 5.70 13.89 2.94
C LEU A 79 7.03 14.64 2.96
N GLN A 80 7.23 15.53 3.93
CA GLN A 80 8.42 16.40 4.06
C GLN A 80 8.79 17.16 2.76
N SER A 81 9.56 16.53 1.86
CA SER A 81 10.04 17.07 0.58
C SER A 81 9.40 16.42 -0.66
N LEU A 82 8.45 15.51 -0.45
CA LEU A 82 7.73 14.75 -1.46
C LEU A 82 6.24 15.04 -1.32
N GLU A 83 5.53 15.10 -2.44
CA GLU A 83 4.07 15.15 -2.44
C GLU A 83 3.55 14.05 -3.34
N VAL A 84 2.54 13.33 -2.86
CA VAL A 84 1.88 12.26 -3.59
C VAL A 84 0.36 12.44 -3.56
N ASP A 85 -0.30 12.00 -4.63
CA ASP A 85 -1.73 11.75 -4.64
C ASP A 85 -1.96 10.26 -4.37
N LEU A 86 -2.83 9.96 -3.40
CA LEU A 86 -3.30 8.62 -3.10
C LEU A 86 -4.75 8.48 -3.55
N SER A 87 -5.08 7.47 -4.33
CA SER A 87 -6.46 7.17 -4.71
C SER A 87 -6.71 5.66 -4.76
N THR A 88 -7.99 5.28 -4.78
CA THR A 88 -8.42 3.90 -4.94
C THR A 88 -9.37 3.78 -6.12
N ASP A 89 -9.24 2.70 -6.89
CA ASP A 89 -10.16 2.34 -7.95
C ASP A 89 -10.51 0.85 -7.85
N GLY A 90 -11.67 0.55 -7.25
CA GLY A 90 -12.12 -0.83 -7.03
C GLY A 90 -11.19 -1.61 -6.10
N ASP A 91 -10.38 -2.50 -6.68
CA ASP A 91 -9.37 -3.33 -6.01
C ASP A 91 -7.96 -2.75 -6.10
N GLU A 92 -7.76 -1.63 -6.80
CA GLU A 92 -6.46 -0.99 -6.99
C GLU A 92 -6.28 0.25 -6.10
N ILE A 93 -5.02 0.49 -5.72
CA ILE A 93 -4.54 1.68 -5.02
C ILE A 93 -3.51 2.33 -5.92
N VAL A 94 -3.61 3.63 -6.08
CA VAL A 94 -2.71 4.43 -6.90
C VAL A 94 -2.01 5.45 -6.03
N VAL A 95 -0.69 5.42 -6.02
CA VAL A 95 0.17 6.43 -5.42
C VAL A 95 0.89 7.14 -6.56
N GLN A 96 0.60 8.42 -6.77
CA GLN A 96 1.17 9.20 -7.87
C GLN A 96 2.01 10.35 -7.33
N ARG A 97 3.26 10.49 -7.80
CA ARG A 97 4.08 11.65 -7.43
C ARG A 97 3.56 12.91 -8.12
N VAL A 98 3.36 13.95 -7.33
CA VAL A 98 2.88 15.26 -7.80
C VAL A 98 3.87 16.40 -7.49
N GLY A 99 4.68 16.24 -6.45
CA GLY A 99 5.75 17.17 -6.06
C GLY A 99 7.02 16.45 -5.64
N GLY A 100 8.11 17.19 -5.38
CA GLY A 100 9.37 16.61 -4.89
C GLY A 100 10.21 15.84 -5.92
N SER A 101 11.25 15.14 -5.44
CA SER A 101 12.24 14.47 -6.29
C SER A 101 11.82 13.05 -6.69
N LYS A 102 12.25 12.61 -7.88
CA LYS A 102 12.03 11.21 -8.34
C LYS A 102 12.67 10.19 -7.40
N GLN A 103 13.88 10.47 -6.92
CA GLN A 103 14.60 9.59 -6.00
C GLN A 103 13.90 9.46 -4.64
N GLY A 104 13.30 10.55 -4.14
CA GLY A 104 12.50 10.51 -2.91
C GLY A 104 11.26 9.62 -3.07
N PHE A 105 10.60 9.68 -4.23
CA PHE A 105 9.47 8.78 -4.51
C PHE A 105 9.86 7.31 -4.62
N GLU A 106 11.01 7.02 -5.23
CA GLU A 106 11.52 5.65 -5.29
C GLU A 106 11.91 5.10 -3.92
N ALA A 107 12.49 5.95 -3.06
CA ALA A 107 12.75 5.61 -1.68
C ALA A 107 11.45 5.32 -0.90
N LEU A 108 10.39 6.09 -1.16
CA LEU A 108 9.06 5.82 -0.60
C LEU A 108 8.52 4.46 -1.09
N CYS A 109 8.59 4.18 -2.39
CA CYS A 109 8.12 2.91 -2.96
C CYS A 109 8.87 1.73 -2.36
N ALA A 110 10.21 1.83 -2.22
CA ALA A 110 11.01 0.81 -1.57
C ALA A 110 10.56 0.57 -0.12
N GLN A 111 10.29 1.64 0.64
CA GLN A 111 9.77 1.49 2.00
C GLN A 111 8.38 0.85 2.04
N ILE A 112 7.48 1.17 1.10
CA ILE A 112 6.17 0.48 1.00
C ILE A 112 6.34 -1.01 0.71
N PHE A 113 7.37 -1.40 -0.05
CA PHE A 113 7.67 -2.80 -0.35
C PHE A 113 8.32 -3.52 0.84
N ASP A 114 9.16 -2.83 1.59
CA ASP A 114 9.87 -3.37 2.75
C ASP A 114 8.98 -3.42 4.01
N HIS A 115 8.05 -2.47 4.14
CA HIS A 115 7.09 -2.46 5.23
C HIS A 115 5.97 -3.44 4.90
N GLU A 116 6.04 -4.63 5.49
CA GLU A 116 4.87 -5.49 5.59
C GLU A 116 3.78 -4.66 6.30
N LEU A 117 2.76 -4.17 5.57
CA LEU A 117 1.64 -3.38 6.11
C LEU A 117 0.71 -4.29 6.96
N CYS A 118 1.27 -4.93 7.98
CA CYS A 118 0.75 -6.12 8.64
C CYS A 118 0.21 -5.88 10.06
N ASP A 119 0.70 -4.89 10.81
CA ASP A 119 0.40 -4.78 12.24
C ASP A 119 -0.92 -4.07 12.62
N GLY A 120 -1.63 -3.45 11.67
CA GLY A 120 -2.77 -2.57 11.98
C GLY A 120 -4.16 -3.02 11.49
N LEU A 121 -4.24 -4.03 10.64
CA LEU A 121 -5.50 -4.44 9.98
C LEU A 121 -5.98 -5.80 10.50
N PRO A 122 -7.29 -5.96 10.78
CA PRO A 122 -7.84 -7.20 11.32
C PRO A 122 -7.44 -8.41 10.44
N PRO A 123 -7.20 -9.58 11.04
CA PRO A 123 -6.84 -10.78 10.29
C PRO A 123 -7.95 -11.11 9.29
N TRP A 124 -7.53 -11.47 8.07
CA TRP A 124 -8.40 -11.85 6.97
C TRP A 124 -9.22 -13.08 7.37
N GLN A 125 -10.54 -12.99 7.33
CA GLN A 125 -11.44 -14.15 7.38
C GLN A 125 -12.20 -14.16 6.06
N GLY A 126 -11.98 -15.21 5.27
CA GLY A 126 -12.41 -15.33 3.88
C GLY A 126 -13.91 -15.40 3.63
#